data_AF-A0A914NZE3-F1
#
_entry.id   AF-A0A914NZE3-F1
#
_cell.length_a   1.000
_cell.length_b   1.000
_cell.length_c   1.000
_cell.angle_alpha   90.00
_cell.angle_beta   90.00
_cell.angle_gamma   90.00
#
_symmetry.space_group_name_H-M   'P 1'
#
loop_
_entity.id
_entity.type
_entity.pdbx_description
1 polymer ?
#
loop_
_entity_poly.entity_id
_entity_poly.type
_entity_poly.pdbx_seq_one_letter_code
_entity_poly.pdbx_strand_id
1 'polypeptide(L)'
;MLIKEYRIPLPLTAEEYQIAQLFMIQKKSRLESSGVGSGVEIIKNEPYSDGPIGDSGQYTYKIYHIGNRIPVWIRNILPSSALEAHEESWNSYPYTRTRYSCPLISHFSVEVETKYLNDSGNSENVFNLSQDELKNRVI
;
A
#
# COMPACT_ATOMS: atom_id res chain seq x y z
N MET A 1 10.12 -13.98 -6.36
CA MET A 1 9.29 -12.79 -6.06
C MET A 1 8.56 -12.41 -7.34
N LEU A 2 7.25 -12.24 -7.30
CA LEU A 2 6.48 -11.79 -8.47
C LEU A 2 6.43 -10.26 -8.46
N ILE A 3 6.91 -9.61 -9.52
CA ILE A 3 6.98 -8.15 -9.61
C ILE A 3 6.10 -7.70 -10.78
N LYS A 4 5.16 -6.79 -10.49
CA LYS A 4 4.31 -6.16 -11.50
C LYS A 4 4.35 -4.64 -11.31
N GLU A 5 4.66 -3.92 -12.38
CA GLU A 5 4.73 -2.47 -12.41
C GLU A 5 3.52 -1.93 -13.18
N TYR A 6 2.62 -1.21 -12.50
CA TYR A 6 1.47 -0.59 -13.15
C TYR A 6 1.78 0.87 -13.45
N ARG A 7 1.78 1.23 -14.74
CA ARG A 7 1.96 2.62 -15.19
C ARG A 7 0.61 3.27 -15.44
N ILE A 8 0.27 4.28 -14.63
CA ILE A 8 -1.06 4.93 -14.64
C ILE A 8 -0.88 6.40 -15.02
N PRO A 9 -0.87 6.74 -16.33
CA PRO A 9 -0.83 8.14 -16.75
C PRO A 9 -2.15 8.83 -16.39
N LEU A 10 -2.04 10.02 -15.81
CA LEU A 10 -3.19 10.84 -15.40
C LEU A 10 -3.10 12.24 -16.04
N PRO A 11 -4.23 12.87 -16.35
CA PRO A 11 -4.27 14.24 -16.87
C PRO A 11 -4.10 15.26 -15.72
N LEU A 12 -3.12 15.03 -14.84
CA LEU A 12 -2.78 15.86 -13.69
C LEU A 12 -1.27 15.94 -13.59
N THR A 13 -0.75 17.11 -13.25
CA THR A 13 0.64 17.24 -12.82
C THR A 13 0.87 16.50 -11.51
N ALA A 14 2.13 16.17 -11.21
CA ALA A 14 2.49 15.58 -9.92
C ALA A 14 2.05 16.47 -8.74
N GLU A 15 2.13 17.79 -8.87
CA GLU A 15 1.72 18.73 -7.82
C GLU A 15 0.20 18.69 -7.58
N GLU A 16 -0.61 18.69 -8.64
CA GLU A 16 -2.07 18.56 -8.52
C GLU A 16 -2.47 17.20 -7.93
N TYR A 17 -1.77 16.14 -8.32
CA TYR A 17 -2.02 14.80 -7.78
C TYR A 17 -1.73 14.74 -6.28
N GLN A 18 -0.69 15.42 -5.78
CA GLN A 18 -0.39 15.47 -4.35
C GLN A 18 -1.58 16.02 -3.55
N ILE A 19 -2.18 17.11 -4.02
CA ILE A 19 -3.36 17.72 -3.38
C ILE A 19 -4.54 16.75 -3.44
N ALA A 20 -4.78 16.13 -4.60
CA ALA A 20 -5.85 15.15 -4.78
C ALA A 20 -5.66 13.93 -3.87
N GLN A 21 -4.43 13.44 -3.72
CA GLN A 21 -4.08 12.30 -2.88
C GLN A 21 -4.40 12.59 -1.41
N LEU A 22 -4.02 13.75 -0.89
CA LEU A 22 -4.33 14.15 0.49
C LEU A 22 -5.84 14.20 0.74
N PHE A 23 -6.60 14.76 -0.21
CA PHE A 23 -8.06 14.76 -0.16
C PHE A 23 -8.63 13.33 -0.17
N MET A 24 -8.14 12.47 -1.07
CA MET A 24 -8.58 11.07 -1.16
C MET A 24 -8.29 10.29 0.11
N ILE A 25 -7.11 10.47 0.72
CA ILE A 25 -6.75 9.85 1.99
C ILE A 25 -7.72 10.27 3.10
N GLN A 26 -8.00 11.57 3.23
CA GLN A 26 -8.96 12.05 4.24
C GLN A 26 -10.37 11.53 4.00
N LYS A 27 -10.84 11.56 2.75
CA LYS A 27 -12.16 11.04 2.37
C LYS A 27 -12.26 9.54 2.66
N LYS A 28 -11.24 8.76 2.31
CA LYS A 28 -11.15 7.31 2.56
C LYS A 28 -11.13 7.00 4.05
N SER A 29 -10.32 7.73 4.82
CA SER A 29 -10.26 7.60 6.29
C SER A 29 -11.62 7.87 6.95
N ARG A 30 -12.36 8.88 6.49
CA ARG A 30 -13.72 9.15 6.98
C ARG A 30 -14.67 8.00 6.70
N LEU A 31 -14.64 7.43 5.49
CA LEU A 31 -15.47 6.29 5.10
C LEU A 31 -15.12 5.02 5.90
N GLU A 32 -13.84 4.81 6.21
CA GLU A 32 -13.37 3.66 7.00
C GLU A 32 -13.74 3.79 8.48
N SER A 33 -13.67 5.01 9.04
CA SER A 33 -13.95 5.28 10.46
C SER A 33 -15.43 5.31 10.84
N SER A 34 -16.34 5.50 9.88
CA SER A 34 -17.79 5.66 10.15
C SER A 34 -18.66 4.46 9.77
N GLY A 35 -18.06 3.38 9.26
CA GLY A 35 -18.77 2.15 8.92
C GLY A 35 -18.80 1.14 10.05
N VAL A 36 -19.96 0.97 10.71
CA VAL A 36 -20.24 -0.23 11.51
C VAL A 36 -20.05 -1.45 10.61
N GLY A 37 -18.97 -2.21 10.80
CA GLY A 37 -18.61 -3.38 9.97
C GLY A 37 -17.62 -3.12 8.82
N SER A 38 -16.84 -2.02 8.82
CA SER A 38 -15.84 -1.76 7.78
C SER A 38 -14.76 -2.86 7.68
N GLY A 39 -14.50 -3.53 8.81
CA GLY A 39 -13.45 -4.53 8.94
C GLY A 39 -12.05 -3.93 8.85
N VAL A 40 -11.87 -2.65 9.19
CA VAL A 40 -10.56 -1.97 9.21
C VAL A 40 -10.39 -1.25 10.54
N GLU A 41 -9.31 -1.54 11.25
CA GLU A 41 -8.89 -0.86 12.47
C GLU A 41 -7.66 0.00 12.18
N ILE A 42 -7.70 1.28 12.56
CA ILE A 42 -6.55 2.17 12.46
C ILE A 42 -5.82 2.14 13.81
N ILE A 43 -4.62 1.56 13.83
CA ILE A 43 -3.83 1.38 15.05
C ILE A 43 -2.86 2.55 15.24
N LYS A 44 -2.21 3.00 14.15
CA LYS A 44 -1.33 4.18 14.17
C LYS A 44 -1.60 5.07 12.97
N ASN A 45 -1.48 6.38 13.20
CA ASN A 45 -1.52 7.40 12.18
C ASN A 45 -0.71 8.61 12.70
N GLU A 46 0.59 8.60 12.46
CA GLU A 46 1.53 9.56 13.03
C GLU A 46 2.58 9.99 12.02
N PRO A 47 3.10 11.24 12.11
CA PRO A 47 4.24 11.63 11.33
C PRO A 47 5.47 10.80 11.74
N TYR A 48 6.38 10.57 10.79
CA TYR A 48 7.67 9.96 11.06
C TYR A 48 8.81 10.82 10.49
N SER A 49 9.98 10.67 11.12
CA SER A 49 11.28 11.09 10.60
C SER A 49 12.16 9.85 10.51
N ASP A 50 13.11 9.81 9.56
CA ASP A 50 14.05 8.70 9.36
C ASP A 50 13.37 7.35 9.09
N GLY A 51 12.33 7.36 8.26
CA GLY A 51 11.61 6.14 7.88
C GLY A 51 12.34 5.30 6.84
N PRO A 52 11.81 4.13 6.48
CA PRO A 52 12.40 3.26 5.46
C PRO A 52 12.40 3.89 4.07
N ILE A 53 11.59 4.93 3.87
CA ILE A 53 11.51 5.70 2.63
C ILE A 53 11.40 7.20 2.93
N GLY A 54 12.20 8.02 2.24
CA GLY A 54 12.26 9.47 2.44
C GLY A 54 12.73 9.90 3.84
N ASP A 55 13.10 11.17 3.98
CA ASP A 55 13.61 11.70 5.26
C ASP A 55 12.49 11.90 6.30
N SER A 56 11.26 12.15 5.83
CA SER A 56 10.08 12.30 6.68
C SER A 56 8.79 12.02 5.91
N GLY A 57 7.70 11.75 6.63
CA GLY A 57 6.40 11.48 6.01
C GLY A 57 5.32 11.16 7.04
N GLN A 58 4.25 10.53 6.56
CA GLN A 58 3.17 10.01 7.41
C GLN A 58 3.25 8.48 7.45
N TYR A 59 3.26 7.91 8.66
CA TYR A 59 3.18 6.47 8.87
C TYR A 59 1.77 6.11 9.33
N THR A 60 1.24 5.04 8.74
CA THR A 60 -0.03 4.45 9.17
C THR A 60 0.13 2.96 9.35
N TYR A 61 -0.53 2.44 10.38
CA TYR A 61 -0.63 1.01 10.63
C TYR A 61 -2.11 0.66 10.81
N LYS A 62 -2.60 -0.24 9.96
CA LYS A 62 -4.00 -0.67 9.95
C LYS A 62 -4.10 -2.20 9.99
N ILE A 63 -5.15 -2.70 10.62
CA ILE A 63 -5.51 -4.12 10.63
C ILE A 63 -6.82 -4.29 9.87
N TYR A 64 -6.79 -5.11 8.83
CA TYR A 64 -7.96 -5.48 8.03
C TYR A 64 -8.49 -6.84 8.47
N HIS A 65 -9.69 -6.85 9.03
CA HIS A 65 -10.48 -8.03 9.37
C HIS A 65 -11.17 -8.61 8.13
N ILE A 66 -10.48 -9.50 7.44
CA ILE A 66 -10.89 -10.03 6.11
C ILE A 66 -11.76 -11.29 6.19
N GLY A 67 -12.13 -11.77 7.38
CA GLY A 67 -12.76 -13.08 7.55
C GLY A 67 -14.03 -13.33 6.74
N ASN A 68 -14.83 -12.30 6.47
CA ASN A 68 -16.03 -12.42 5.63
C ASN A 68 -15.78 -12.18 4.13
N ARG A 69 -14.60 -11.69 3.74
CA ARG A 69 -14.24 -11.29 2.37
C ARG A 69 -13.34 -12.29 1.63
N ILE A 70 -12.76 -13.26 2.34
CA ILE A 70 -11.93 -14.31 1.72
C ILE A 70 -12.77 -15.49 1.21
N PRO A 71 -12.32 -16.20 0.15
CA PRO A 71 -12.96 -17.42 -0.33
C PRO A 71 -13.19 -18.46 0.77
N VAL A 72 -14.32 -19.16 0.69
CA VAL A 72 -14.75 -20.14 1.73
C VAL A 72 -13.70 -21.24 1.93
N TRP A 73 -13.05 -21.71 0.87
CA TRP A 73 -12.01 -22.73 0.98
C TRP A 73 -10.80 -22.27 1.81
N ILE A 74 -10.47 -20.97 1.82
CA ILE A 74 -9.40 -20.42 2.66
C ILE A 74 -9.84 -20.36 4.13
N ARG A 75 -11.10 -19.97 4.39
CA ARG A 75 -11.65 -19.90 5.77
C ARG A 75 -11.64 -21.25 6.48
N ASN A 76 -11.81 -22.34 5.74
CA ASN A 76 -11.84 -23.69 6.30
C ASN A 76 -10.44 -24.23 6.65
N ILE A 77 -9.37 -23.59 6.18
CA ILE A 77 -7.99 -24.01 6.40
C ILE A 77 -7.33 -23.15 7.49
N LEU A 78 -7.72 -21.89 7.60
CA LEU A 78 -7.10 -20.92 8.51
C LEU A 78 -7.89 -20.75 9.81
N PRO A 79 -7.23 -20.67 10.98
CA PRO A 79 -7.91 -20.36 12.24
C PRO A 79 -8.52 -18.95 12.20
N SER A 80 -9.57 -18.70 12.98
CA SER A 80 -10.31 -17.42 12.96
C SER A 80 -9.43 -16.20 13.27
N SER A 81 -8.36 -16.38 14.04
CA SER A 81 -7.33 -15.37 14.33
C SER A 81 -6.39 -15.07 13.16
N ALA A 82 -6.42 -15.88 12.10
CA ALA A 82 -5.61 -15.70 10.89
C ALA A 82 -6.30 -14.86 9.80
N LEU A 83 -7.48 -14.32 10.12
CA LEU A 83 -8.29 -13.58 9.15
C LEU A 83 -8.03 -12.07 9.23
N GLU A 84 -6.79 -11.72 9.55
CA GLU A 84 -6.30 -10.36 9.68
C GLU A 84 -5.15 -10.12 8.70
N ALA A 85 -5.21 -9.01 7.98
CA ALA A 85 -4.12 -8.50 7.16
C ALA A 85 -3.62 -7.19 7.74
N HIS A 86 -2.32 -7.13 7.98
CA HIS A 86 -1.64 -6.00 8.59
C HIS A 86 -1.10 -5.12 7.47
N GLU A 87 -1.53 -3.86 7.40
CA GLU A 87 -1.05 -2.85 6.46
C GLU A 87 -0.16 -1.86 7.20
N GLU A 88 1.09 -1.77 6.79
CA GLU A 88 2.00 -0.70 7.16
C GLU A 88 2.23 0.18 5.95
N SER A 89 1.97 1.48 6.06
CA SER A 89 2.14 2.41 4.95
C SER A 89 2.96 3.62 5.37
N TRP A 90 4.00 3.90 4.60
CA TRP A 90 4.83 5.09 4.68
C TRP A 90 4.51 5.98 3.48
N ASN A 91 4.05 7.20 3.74
CA ASN A 91 3.75 8.18 2.73
C ASN A 91 4.72 9.36 2.82
N SER A 92 5.66 9.43 1.88
CA SER A 92 6.64 10.52 1.73
C SER A 92 6.62 11.00 0.29
N TYR A 93 5.52 11.68 -0.10
CA TYR A 93 5.34 12.18 -1.45
C TYR A 93 6.62 12.87 -1.97
N PRO A 94 7.13 12.51 -3.17
CA PRO A 94 6.48 11.77 -4.26
C PRO A 94 6.72 10.24 -4.25
N TYR A 95 7.01 9.64 -3.10
CA TYR A 95 7.20 8.20 -2.97
C TYR A 95 6.39 7.63 -1.81
N THR A 96 5.67 6.55 -2.07
CA THR A 96 4.90 5.83 -1.05
C THR A 96 5.23 4.36 -1.09
N ARG A 97 5.29 3.75 0.08
CA ARG A 97 5.53 2.32 0.26
C ARG A 97 4.48 1.78 1.21
N THR A 98 3.80 0.73 0.79
CA THR A 98 2.79 0.04 1.60
C THR A 98 3.09 -1.44 1.61
N ARG A 99 3.15 -2.03 2.80
CA ARG A 99 3.41 -3.45 3.01
C ARG A 99 2.21 -4.09 3.68
N TYR A 100 1.67 -5.10 3.03
CA TYR A 100 0.67 -6.00 3.57
C TYR A 100 1.34 -7.29 4.04
N SER A 101 1.03 -7.71 5.26
CA SER A 101 1.50 -8.97 5.83
C SER A 101 0.36 -9.71 6.53
N CYS A 102 0.52 -11.02 6.71
CA CYS A 102 -0.39 -11.83 7.51
C CYS A 102 0.42 -12.46 8.66
N PRO A 103 0.04 -12.24 9.94
CA PRO A 103 0.79 -12.76 11.08
C PRO A 103 1.03 -14.28 11.06
N LEU A 104 0.08 -15.05 10.51
CA LEU A 104 0.20 -16.51 10.43
C LEU A 104 0.96 -17.03 9.21
N ILE A 105 1.14 -16.20 8.18
CA ILE A 105 1.86 -16.59 6.97
C ILE A 105 3.04 -15.64 6.81
N SER A 106 4.08 -15.87 7.63
CA SER A 106 5.29 -15.04 7.66
C SER A 106 6.01 -14.93 6.31
N HIS A 107 5.82 -15.92 5.43
CA HIS A 107 6.39 -15.95 4.08
C HIS A 107 5.51 -15.28 3.02
N PHE A 108 4.32 -14.78 3.37
CA PHE A 108 3.43 -14.08 2.46
C PHE A 108 3.36 -12.59 2.81
N SER A 109 3.85 -11.76 1.91
CA SER A 109 3.65 -10.33 1.95
C SER A 109 3.38 -9.79 0.56
N VAL A 110 2.57 -8.74 0.50
CA VAL A 110 2.39 -7.93 -0.72
C VAL A 110 2.97 -6.57 -0.42
N GLU A 111 3.83 -6.10 -1.31
CA GLU A 111 4.41 -4.77 -1.20
C GLU A 111 4.02 -3.94 -2.42
N VAL A 112 3.58 -2.71 -2.16
CA VAL A 112 3.19 -1.75 -3.16
C VAL A 112 4.05 -0.51 -2.98
N GLU A 113 4.87 -0.25 -3.98
CA GLU A 113 5.69 0.95 -4.09
C GLU A 113 5.15 1.82 -5.21
N THR A 114 4.98 3.11 -4.94
CA THR A 114 4.45 4.08 -5.91
C THR A 114 5.33 5.30 -5.95
N LYS A 115 5.83 5.66 -7.13
CA LYS A 115 6.49 6.94 -7.41
C LYS A 115 5.60 7.80 -8.30
N TYR A 116 5.48 9.08 -7.97
CA TYR A 116 4.74 10.05 -8.74
C TYR A 116 5.73 10.88 -9.56
N LEU A 117 5.63 10.78 -10.89
CA LEU A 117 6.52 11.46 -11.83
C LEU A 117 5.71 12.34 -12.77
N ASN A 118 6.28 13.48 -13.16
CA ASN A 118 5.66 14.39 -14.11
C ASN A 118 6.00 13.96 -15.55
N ASP A 119 5.63 12.74 -15.91
CA ASP A 119 5.84 12.15 -17.23
C ASP A 119 4.60 11.35 -17.70
N SER A 120 4.68 10.74 -18.87
CA SER A 120 3.60 9.91 -19.43
C SER A 120 3.79 8.41 -19.18
N GLY A 121 4.52 8.01 -18.13
CA GLY A 121 4.83 6.61 -17.84
C GLY A 121 5.94 6.04 -18.73
N ASN A 122 6.88 6.88 -19.15
CA ASN A 122 7.96 6.48 -20.06
C ASN A 122 9.30 6.28 -19.34
N SER A 123 9.42 6.77 -18.10
CA SER A 123 10.64 6.58 -17.30
C SER A 123 10.87 5.10 -17.02
N GLU A 124 12.08 4.63 -17.33
CA GLU A 124 12.46 3.25 -17.08
C GLU A 124 13.13 3.07 -15.71
N ASN A 125 12.93 1.88 -15.15
CA ASN A 125 13.51 1.43 -13.87
C ASN A 125 13.43 2.47 -12.73
N VAL A 126 12.28 3.13 -12.56
CA VAL A 126 12.12 4.23 -11.59
C VAL A 126 12.35 3.80 -10.14
N PHE A 127 12.20 2.51 -9.84
CA PHE A 127 12.43 1.93 -8.52
C PHE A 127 13.86 1.44 -8.29
N ASN A 128 14.78 1.66 -9.24
CA ASN A 128 16.17 1.21 -9.16
C ASN A 128 16.30 -0.31 -8.90
N LEU A 129 15.45 -1.10 -9.54
CA LEU A 129 15.49 -2.55 -9.45
C LEU A 129 16.81 -3.08 -10.00
N SER A 130 17.30 -4.15 -9.39
CA SER A 130 18.45 -4.92 -9.87
C SER A 130 18.14 -5.60 -11.21
N GLN A 131 19.19 -6.05 -11.91
CA GLN A 131 19.04 -6.75 -13.18
C GLN A 131 18.19 -8.03 -13.07
N ASP A 132 18.29 -8.76 -11.95
CA ASP A 132 17.52 -9.98 -11.75
C ASP A 132 16.05 -9.69 -11.41
N GLU A 133 15.77 -8.59 -10.71
CA GLU A 133 14.40 -8.12 -10.50
C GLU A 133 13.76 -7.63 -11.80
N LEU A 134 14.50 -6.88 -12.62
CA LEU A 134 14.03 -6.40 -13.93
C LEU A 134 13.64 -7.54 -14.87
N LYS A 135 14.39 -8.65 -14.88
CA LYS A 135 14.04 -9.85 -15.65
C LYS A 135 12.71 -10.48 -15.24
N ASN A 136 12.34 -10.34 -13.96
CA ASN A 136 11.10 -10.90 -13.40
C ASN A 136 9.95 -9.87 -13.37
N ARG A 137 10.24 -8.60 -13.69
CA ARG A 137 9.25 -7.52 -13.76
C ARG A 137 8.37 -7.67 -14.99
N VAL A 138 7.07 -7.61 -14.77
CA VAL A 138 6.07 -7.42 -15.83
C VAL A 138 5.52 -6.00 -15.72
N ILE A 139 5.47 -5.27 -16.84
CA ILE A 139 4.80 -3.96 -16.96
C ILE A 139 3.45 -4.18 -17.63
#